data_AF-A0A349K093-F1
#
_entry.id   AF-A0A349K093-F1
#
_cell.length_a   1.000
_cell.length_b   1.000
_cell.length_c   1.000
_cell.angle_alpha   90.00
_cell.angle_beta   90.00
_cell.angle_gamma   90.00
#
_symmetry.space_group_name_H-M   'P 1'
#
loop_
_entity.id
_entity.type
_entity.pdbx_description
1 polymer ?
#
loop_
_entity_poly.entity_id
_entity_poly.type
_entity_poly.pdbx_seq_one_letter_code
_entity_poly.pdbx_strand_id
1 'polypeptide(L)'
;MDSVHSTAIAPCPIQRNLPIIPPFLPRCLIWSFSKRSDPCKLLYPMAENPYRLTEDDILDPPTTFSGKLRFLGPGFILSASIVGSGELIATTLLGAKAGFVCLWVIIFSCLVKVALQLEFGKHAIYTGRTTMQALNDLPGPRLGRGHLSIWAWLLIMTFKFLQVGGIVGGVALIFMQIPALADFGLTWWTLFTALVVAVIVSVGRYGFLEKLSLVMIGLFT
;
A
#
# COMPACT_ATOMS: atom_id res chain seq x y z
N MET A 1 10.17 8.95 41.03
CA MET A 1 10.94 8.40 42.16
C MET A 1 11.12 6.93 41.89
N ASP A 2 11.83 6.58 40.81
CA ASP A 2 13.28 6.23 40.77
C ASP A 2 13.35 4.69 40.79
N SER A 3 14.11 3.93 40.01
CA SER A 3 15.21 4.13 39.06
C SER A 3 15.44 2.75 38.39
N VAL A 4 15.61 2.65 37.06
CA VAL A 4 16.88 2.44 36.32
C VAL A 4 17.59 1.09 36.57
N HIS A 5 17.86 0.39 35.45
CA HIS A 5 18.89 -0.64 35.22
C HIS A 5 18.88 -1.97 36.00
N SER A 6 18.61 -3.06 35.27
CA SER A 6 19.55 -4.20 35.11
C SER A 6 18.85 -5.42 34.52
N THR A 7 18.70 -5.48 33.20
CA THR A 7 18.66 -6.77 32.50
C THR A 7 20.08 -7.10 32.09
N ALA A 8 20.69 -7.95 32.92
CA ALA A 8 22.08 -8.34 32.88
C ALA A 8 22.51 -8.81 31.48
N ILE A 9 23.55 -8.15 30.98
CA ILE A 9 24.44 -8.70 29.96
C ILE A 9 25.16 -9.87 30.63
N ALA A 10 24.72 -11.10 30.36
CA ALA A 10 25.45 -12.28 30.79
C ALA A 10 26.81 -12.32 30.05
N PRO A 11 27.95 -12.45 30.74
CA PRO A 11 29.24 -12.59 30.08
C PRO A 11 29.33 -13.95 29.40
N CYS A 12 29.72 -13.96 28.12
CA CYS A 12 29.90 -15.14 27.29
C CYS A 12 30.95 -16.09 27.89
N PRO A 13 30.64 -17.36 28.20
CA PRO A 13 31.56 -18.27 28.86
C PRO A 13 32.37 -19.08 27.84
N ILE A 14 33.02 -18.47 26.84
CA ILE A 14 33.99 -19.17 25.96
C ILE A 14 35.11 -18.19 25.58
N GLN A 15 36.16 -18.11 26.41
CA GLN A 15 37.42 -17.41 26.13
C GLN A 15 38.62 -18.36 26.36
N ARG A 16 38.53 -19.62 25.93
CA ARG A 16 39.59 -20.60 26.21
C ARG A 16 39.98 -21.52 25.06
N ASN A 17 39.93 -21.05 23.81
CA ASN A 17 40.73 -21.63 22.72
C ASN A 17 40.65 -20.76 21.47
N LEU A 18 41.55 -19.78 21.37
CA LEU A 18 41.84 -19.08 20.12
C LEU A 18 42.99 -19.84 19.43
N PRO A 19 42.83 -20.40 18.21
CA PRO A 19 43.96 -20.98 17.50
C PRO A 19 44.94 -19.86 17.11
N ILE A 20 46.21 -20.08 17.42
CA ILE A 20 47.34 -19.21 17.09
C ILE A 20 47.40 -19.04 15.56
N ILE A 21 47.20 -17.81 15.08
CA ILE A 21 47.21 -17.46 13.66
C ILE A 21 48.67 -17.43 13.16
N PRO A 22 49.08 -18.21 12.14
CA PRO A 22 50.44 -18.15 11.61
C PRO A 22 50.68 -16.86 10.78
N PRO A 23 51.90 -16.29 10.77
CA PRO A 23 52.19 -14.93 10.27
C PRO A 23 52.19 -14.76 8.73
N PHE A 24 51.73 -15.74 7.95
CA PHE A 24 51.88 -15.75 6.48
C PHE A 24 50.56 -15.71 5.68
N LEU A 25 49.40 -15.46 6.29
CA LEU A 25 48.15 -15.34 5.53
C LEU A 25 47.88 -13.91 5.00
N PRO A 26 47.47 -13.76 3.72
CA PRO A 26 47.12 -12.47 3.14
C PRO A 26 45.90 -11.85 3.86
N ARG A 27 45.95 -10.52 4.05
CA ARG A 27 44.99 -9.72 4.83
C ARG A 27 43.51 -9.90 4.41
N CYS A 28 43.26 -10.33 3.17
CA CYS A 28 41.91 -10.62 2.67
C CYS A 28 41.25 -11.85 3.31
N LEU A 29 42.01 -12.90 3.66
CA LEU A 29 41.43 -14.12 4.24
C LEU A 29 41.04 -13.92 5.72
N ILE A 30 41.79 -13.08 6.44
CA ILE A 30 41.53 -12.72 7.84
C ILE A 30 40.18 -11.98 7.95
N TRP A 31 39.87 -11.11 6.97
CA TRP A 31 38.61 -10.38 6.93
C TRP A 31 37.41 -11.28 6.60
N SER A 32 37.61 -12.28 5.74
CA SER A 32 36.58 -13.28 5.42
C SER A 32 36.23 -14.18 6.60
N PHE A 33 37.21 -14.52 7.44
CA PHE A 33 36.98 -15.33 8.64
C PHE A 33 36.34 -14.55 9.79
N SER A 34 36.68 -13.27 9.96
CA SER A 34 36.09 -12.39 10.99
C SER A 34 34.57 -12.23 10.82
N LYS A 35 34.08 -12.15 9.57
CA LYS A 35 32.63 -12.03 9.28
C LYS A 35 31.81 -13.31 9.53
N ARG A 36 32.45 -14.44 9.84
CA ARG A 36 31.76 -15.74 9.98
C ARG A 36 31.59 -16.20 11.42
N SER A 37 32.20 -15.52 12.39
CA SER A 37 32.18 -15.88 13.81
C SER A 37 31.36 -14.91 14.67
N ASP A 38 30.11 -14.66 14.28
CA ASP A 38 29.12 -14.01 15.16
C ASP A 38 28.16 -15.10 15.72
N PRO A 39 28.53 -15.85 16.77
CA PRO A 39 27.67 -16.89 17.33
C PRO A 39 26.35 -16.35 17.91
N CYS A 40 26.25 -15.03 18.16
CA CYS A 40 25.00 -14.38 18.58
C CYS A 40 23.98 -14.18 17.44
N LYS A 41 24.38 -14.27 16.17
CA LYS A 41 23.46 -14.06 15.03
C LYS A 41 22.68 -15.33 14.67
N LEU A 42 23.00 -16.46 15.30
CA LEU A 42 22.46 -17.78 14.94
C LEU A 42 21.27 -18.24 15.79
N LEU A 43 20.98 -17.61 16.94
CA LEU A 43 20.01 -18.14 17.92
C LEU A 43 18.62 -17.50 17.86
N TYR A 44 18.38 -16.61 16.90
CA TYR A 44 17.03 -16.15 16.55
C TYR A 44 17.00 -15.80 15.05
N PRO A 45 16.26 -16.50 14.18
CA PRO A 45 15.81 -15.91 12.93
C PRO A 45 14.57 -15.08 13.28
N MET A 46 14.75 -13.94 13.93
CA MET A 46 13.69 -12.94 13.98
C MET A 46 13.73 -12.46 12.56
N ALA A 47 12.68 -12.84 11.82
CA ALA A 47 12.30 -12.22 10.57
C ALA A 47 12.70 -10.75 10.68
N GLU A 48 13.76 -10.40 9.96
CA GLU A 48 14.25 -9.03 9.90
C GLU A 48 13.04 -8.20 9.48
N ASN A 49 12.54 -7.38 10.40
CA ASN A 49 11.30 -6.67 10.18
C ASN A 49 11.53 -5.76 8.97
N PRO A 50 10.84 -5.97 7.84
CA PRO A 50 11.04 -5.15 6.63
C PRO A 50 10.61 -3.69 6.84
N TYR A 51 10.05 -3.38 8.02
CA TYR A 51 9.64 -2.04 8.45
C TYR A 51 10.63 -1.38 9.42
N ARG A 52 11.76 -2.03 9.74
CA ARG A 52 12.81 -1.42 10.55
C ARG A 52 13.66 -0.55 9.64
N LEU A 53 13.40 0.76 9.67
CA LEU A 53 14.18 1.78 8.96
C LEU A 53 15.65 1.65 9.39
N THR A 54 16.47 1.05 8.53
CA THR A 54 17.92 0.99 8.70
C THR A 54 18.51 2.22 8.00
N GLU A 55 19.62 2.78 8.51
CA GLU A 55 20.26 3.95 7.89
C GLU A 55 20.62 3.71 6.40
N ASP A 56 20.81 2.45 6.03
CA ASP A 56 21.06 1.99 4.65
C ASP A 56 19.84 2.08 3.71
N ASP A 57 18.60 2.17 4.23
CA ASP A 57 17.36 2.30 3.44
C ASP A 57 16.97 3.76 3.17
N ILE A 58 17.71 4.72 3.75
CA ILE A 58 17.46 6.15 3.56
C ILE A 58 18.06 6.57 2.23
N LEU A 59 17.22 6.57 1.19
CA LEU A 59 17.61 7.05 -0.15
C LEU A 59 17.65 8.59 -0.18
N ASP A 60 18.71 9.14 -0.79
CA ASP A 60 18.76 10.56 -1.12
C ASP A 60 17.66 10.94 -2.13
N PRO A 61 16.99 12.09 -1.94
CA PRO A 61 15.94 12.52 -2.85
C PRO A 61 16.51 12.76 -4.25
N PRO A 62 15.84 12.29 -5.33
CA PRO A 62 16.31 12.49 -6.68
C PRO A 62 16.36 13.99 -7.03
N THR A 63 17.56 14.48 -7.32
CA THR A 63 17.80 15.89 -7.66
C THR A 63 17.48 16.21 -9.12
N THR A 64 17.48 15.20 -10.00
CA THR A 64 17.20 15.37 -11.43
C THR A 64 15.70 15.23 -11.74
N PHE A 65 15.22 16.01 -12.72
CA PHE A 65 13.83 15.94 -13.20
C PHE A 65 13.45 14.54 -13.72
N SER A 66 14.37 13.86 -14.41
CA SER A 66 14.17 12.48 -14.88
C SER A 66 14.09 11.48 -13.73
N GLY A 67 14.91 11.68 -12.68
CA GLY A 67 14.83 10.90 -11.44
C GLY A 67 13.45 11.05 -10.78
N LYS A 68 12.96 12.28 -10.62
CA LYS A 68 11.63 12.56 -10.07
C LYS A 68 10.51 11.86 -10.85
N LEU A 69 10.59 11.84 -12.17
CA LEU A 69 9.59 11.20 -13.03
C LEU A 69 9.52 9.68 -12.82
N ARG A 70 10.65 9.03 -12.53
CA ARG A 70 10.70 7.59 -12.25
C ARG A 70 10.05 7.20 -10.92
N PHE A 71 9.98 8.13 -9.97
CA PHE A 71 9.29 7.93 -8.68
C PHE A 71 7.80 8.31 -8.71
N LEU A 72 7.26 8.81 -9.83
CA LEU A 72 5.83 9.14 -9.96
C LEU A 72 4.93 7.91 -10.15
N GLY A 73 5.48 6.77 -10.59
CA GLY A 73 4.72 5.53 -10.83
C GLY A 73 3.78 5.12 -9.68
N PRO A 74 4.27 4.94 -8.44
CA PRO A 74 3.41 4.60 -7.30
C PRO A 74 2.38 5.69 -6.98
N GLY A 75 2.72 6.96 -7.19
CA GLY A 75 1.80 8.08 -7.00
C GLY A 75 0.66 8.08 -8.01
N PHE A 76 0.96 7.81 -9.28
CA PHE A 76 -0.04 7.79 -10.35
C PHE A 76 -1.03 6.63 -10.18
N ILE A 77 -0.55 5.44 -9.82
CA ILE A 77 -1.41 4.28 -9.50
C ILE A 77 -2.32 4.61 -8.31
N LEU A 78 -1.77 5.23 -7.26
CA LEU A 78 -2.53 5.64 -6.09
C LEU A 78 -3.63 6.65 -6.46
N SER A 79 -3.30 7.69 -7.23
CA SER A 79 -4.28 8.67 -7.72
C SER A 79 -5.35 8.05 -8.61
N ALA A 80 -4.98 7.15 -9.53
CA ALA A 80 -5.92 6.43 -10.38
C ALA A 80 -6.86 5.51 -9.59
N SER A 81 -6.39 4.92 -8.49
CA SER A 81 -7.21 4.07 -7.61
C SER A 81 -8.24 4.85 -6.78
N ILE A 82 -7.96 6.13 -6.54
CA ILE A 82 -8.78 7.02 -5.72
C ILE A 82 -9.86 7.67 -6.57
N VAL A 83 -9.50 8.13 -7.77
CA VAL A 83 -10.45 8.67 -8.74
C VAL A 83 -11.14 7.51 -9.44
N GLY A 84 -12.16 6.96 -8.79
CA GLY A 84 -12.93 5.83 -9.30
C GLY A 84 -14.03 6.25 -10.28
N SER A 85 -14.45 5.32 -11.14
CA SER A 85 -15.58 5.50 -12.06
C SER A 85 -16.89 5.89 -11.36
N GLY A 86 -17.09 5.44 -10.11
CA GLY A 86 -18.25 5.81 -9.31
C GLY A 86 -18.31 7.30 -8.96
N GLU A 87 -17.16 7.95 -8.74
CA GLU A 87 -17.13 9.40 -8.53
C GLU A 87 -17.48 10.14 -9.82
N LEU A 88 -17.06 9.62 -10.98
CA LEU A 88 -17.34 10.21 -12.28
C LEU A 88 -18.84 10.15 -12.65
N ILE A 89 -19.49 9.02 -12.36
CA ILE A 89 -20.95 8.86 -12.54
C ILE A 89 -21.73 9.72 -11.54
N ALA A 90 -21.31 9.73 -10.26
CA ALA A 90 -22.02 10.50 -9.23
C ALA A 90 -21.92 12.01 -9.47
N THR A 91 -20.74 12.51 -9.84
CA THR A 91 -20.50 13.92 -10.13
C THR A 91 -21.30 14.41 -11.33
N THR A 92 -21.39 13.61 -12.40
CA THR A 92 -22.20 13.97 -13.58
C THR A 92 -23.70 13.96 -13.26
N LEU A 93 -24.18 13.00 -12.48
CA LEU A 93 -25.57 12.96 -12.04
C LEU A 93 -25.92 14.12 -11.11
N LEU A 94 -25.01 14.50 -10.22
CA LEU A 94 -25.17 15.66 -9.35
C LEU A 94 -25.16 16.96 -10.16
N GLY A 95 -24.26 17.08 -11.14
CA GLY A 95 -24.21 18.22 -12.07
C GLY A 95 -25.48 18.35 -12.91
N ALA A 96 -26.05 17.23 -13.37
CA ALA A 96 -27.30 17.23 -14.12
C ALA A 96 -28.52 17.66 -13.28
N LYS A 97 -28.55 17.31 -11.98
CA LYS A 97 -29.67 17.65 -11.08
C LYS A 97 -29.56 19.04 -10.45
N ALA A 98 -28.36 19.44 -10.03
CA ALA A 98 -28.12 20.67 -9.27
C ALA A 98 -27.47 21.80 -10.10
N GLY A 99 -27.16 21.52 -11.37
CA GLY A 99 -26.54 22.48 -12.28
C GLY A 99 -25.14 22.92 -11.83
N PHE A 100 -24.74 24.10 -12.28
CA PHE A 100 -23.40 24.65 -12.06
C PHE A 100 -23.12 25.11 -10.62
N VAL A 101 -24.15 25.18 -9.76
CA VAL A 101 -24.00 25.61 -8.36
C VAL A 101 -23.13 24.63 -7.57
N CYS A 102 -23.13 23.34 -7.91
CA CYS A 102 -22.30 22.34 -7.24
C CYS A 102 -20.83 22.35 -7.65
N LEU A 103 -20.42 23.15 -8.65
CA LEU A 103 -19.05 23.15 -9.17
C LEU A 103 -18.03 23.52 -8.10
N TRP A 104 -18.30 24.53 -7.27
CA TRP A 104 -17.39 24.93 -6.20
C TRP A 104 -17.24 23.85 -5.12
N VAL A 105 -18.30 23.09 -4.85
CA VAL A 105 -18.29 21.96 -3.91
C VAL A 105 -17.41 20.83 -4.44
N ILE A 106 -17.48 20.54 -5.75
CA ILE A 106 -16.64 19.53 -6.39
C ILE A 106 -15.16 19.92 -6.29
N ILE A 107 -14.81 21.16 -6.66
CA ILE A 107 -13.44 21.67 -6.55
C ILE A 107 -12.93 21.58 -5.10
N PHE A 108 -13.74 22.02 -4.13
CA PHE A 108 -13.40 21.94 -2.72
C PHE A 108 -13.19 20.48 -2.27
N SER A 109 -14.05 19.56 -2.70
CA SER A 109 -13.92 18.14 -2.38
C SER A 109 -12.62 17.53 -2.92
N CYS A 110 -12.20 17.91 -4.14
CA CYS A 110 -10.95 17.47 -4.73
C CYS A 110 -9.74 17.95 -3.90
N LEU A 111 -9.75 19.21 -3.45
CA LEU A 111 -8.69 19.76 -2.61
C LEU A 111 -8.60 19.03 -1.27
N VAL A 112 -9.73 18.85 -0.58
CA VAL A 112 -9.78 18.16 0.72
C VAL A 112 -9.32 16.71 0.59
N LYS A 113 -9.77 15.99 -0.43
CA LYS A 113 -9.37 14.59 -0.65
C LYS A 113 -7.86 14.44 -0.86
N VAL A 114 -7.24 15.31 -1.65
CA VAL A 114 -5.79 15.29 -1.89
C VAL A 114 -5.02 15.66 -0.62
N ALA A 115 -5.45 16.70 0.10
CA ALA A 115 -4.81 17.10 1.35
C ALA A 115 -4.82 15.97 2.40
N LEU A 116 -5.94 15.28 2.56
CA LEU A 116 -6.05 14.13 3.45
C LEU A 116 -5.11 12.98 3.05
N GLN A 117 -5.00 12.67 1.76
CA GLN A 117 -4.10 11.62 1.27
C GLN A 117 -2.63 11.96 1.51
N LEU A 118 -2.25 13.22 1.32
CA LEU A 118 -0.90 13.69 1.59
C LEU A 118 -0.56 13.57 3.07
N GLU A 119 -1.46 13.96 3.98
CA GLU A 119 -1.23 13.84 5.42
C GLU A 119 -1.16 12.37 5.88
N PHE A 120 -2.03 11.49 5.38
CA PHE A 120 -1.93 10.06 5.68
C PHE A 120 -0.66 9.41 5.12
N GLY A 121 -0.26 9.77 3.90
CA GLY A 121 0.99 9.29 3.30
C GLY A 121 2.21 9.76 4.07
N LYS A 122 2.25 11.06 4.42
CA LYS A 122 3.31 11.67 5.23
C LYS A 122 3.40 11.04 6.62
N HIS A 123 2.27 10.77 7.25
CA HIS A 123 2.22 10.07 8.54
C HIS A 123 2.76 8.64 8.44
N ALA A 124 2.37 7.89 7.42
CA ALA A 124 2.85 6.52 7.20
C ALA A 124 4.37 6.46 6.95
N ILE A 125 4.91 7.42 6.19
CA ILE A 125 6.35 7.50 5.90
C ILE A 125 7.13 7.91 7.16
N TYR A 126 6.68 8.93 7.90
CA TYR A 126 7.44 9.42 9.07
C TYR A 126 7.38 8.48 10.28
N THR A 127 6.29 7.76 10.49
CA THR A 127 6.13 6.89 11.67
C THR A 127 6.45 5.43 11.39
N GLY A 128 6.53 5.03 10.12
CA GLY A 128 6.65 3.62 9.72
C GLY A 128 5.45 2.76 10.13
N ARG A 129 4.37 3.37 10.64
CA ARG A 129 3.14 2.69 11.07
C ARG A 129 2.11 2.72 9.95
N THR A 130 1.33 1.65 9.88
CA THR A 130 0.20 1.61 8.92
C THR A 130 -0.89 2.58 9.37
N THR A 131 -1.66 3.12 8.41
CA THR A 131 -2.81 3.99 8.70
C THR A 131 -3.83 3.33 9.63
N MET A 132 -3.95 2.00 9.57
CA MET A 132 -4.80 1.21 10.46
C MET A 132 -4.33 1.23 11.93
N GLN A 133 -3.01 1.22 12.16
CA GLN A 133 -2.43 1.35 13.49
C GLN A 133 -2.63 2.77 14.04
N ALA A 134 -2.40 3.79 13.20
CA ALA A 134 -2.66 5.18 13.57
C ALA A 134 -4.13 5.42 13.95
N LEU A 135 -5.05 4.74 13.27
CA LEU A 135 -6.48 4.81 13.57
C LEU A 135 -6.86 4.10 14.88
N ASN A 136 -6.11 3.08 15.28
CA ASN A 136 -6.29 2.39 16.56
C ASN A 136 -5.73 3.18 17.76
N ASP A 137 -4.72 4.01 17.52
CA ASP A 137 -4.13 4.90 18.54
C ASP A 137 -5.04 6.11 18.85
N LEU A 138 -6.09 6.34 18.05
CA LEU A 138 -7.01 7.46 18.25
C LEU A 138 -7.87 7.27 19.52
N PRO A 139 -7.90 8.25 20.44
CA PRO A 139 -8.75 8.18 21.62
C PRO A 139 -10.22 8.21 21.19
N GLY A 140 -10.94 7.12 21.45
CA GLY A 140 -12.34 6.98 21.09
C GLY A 140 -13.05 5.97 22.00
N PRO A 141 -14.39 6.05 22.10
CA PRO A 141 -15.17 5.08 22.85
C PRO A 141 -14.91 3.67 22.29
N ARG A 142 -14.61 2.75 23.20
CA ARG A 142 -14.36 1.35 22.84
C ARG A 142 -15.69 0.60 22.79
N LEU A 143 -16.06 0.10 21.61
CA LEU A 143 -17.21 -0.79 21.45
C LEU A 143 -16.67 -2.22 21.42
N GLY A 144 -16.67 -2.89 22.58
CA GLY A 144 -16.12 -4.25 22.73
C GLY A 144 -14.58 -4.31 22.70
N ARG A 145 -14.02 -5.24 21.92
CA ARG A 145 -12.56 -5.49 21.84
C ARG A 145 -11.81 -4.59 20.83
N GLY A 146 -12.49 -3.65 20.18
CA GLY A 146 -11.91 -2.74 19.18
C GLY A 146 -12.36 -1.29 19.37
N HIS A 147 -11.52 -0.34 18.97
CA HIS A 147 -11.86 1.09 18.96
C HIS A 147 -12.98 1.36 17.93
N LEU A 148 -13.89 2.30 18.22
CA LEU A 148 -14.98 2.68 17.30
C LEU A 148 -14.45 3.04 15.89
N SER A 149 -13.26 3.61 15.81
CA SER A 149 -12.60 3.94 14.55
C SER A 149 -12.34 2.72 13.65
N ILE A 150 -12.03 1.56 14.23
CA ILE A 150 -11.85 0.30 13.48
C ILE A 150 -13.19 -0.22 12.97
N TRP A 151 -14.22 -0.16 13.80
CA TRP A 151 -15.57 -0.55 13.40
C TRP A 151 -16.12 0.36 12.30
N ALA A 152 -15.93 1.67 12.42
CA ALA A 152 -16.30 2.64 11.38
C ALA A 152 -15.53 2.37 10.08
N TRP A 153 -14.22 2.08 10.17
CA TRP A 153 -13.41 1.70 9.01
C TRP A 153 -13.93 0.42 8.34
N LEU A 154 -14.21 -0.63 9.10
CA LEU A 154 -14.75 -1.90 8.58
C LEU A 154 -16.13 -1.73 7.93
N LEU A 155 -16.98 -0.90 8.53
CA LEU A 155 -18.27 -0.53 7.96
C LEU A 155 -18.07 0.14 6.59
N ILE A 156 -17.24 1.19 6.52
CA ILE A 156 -16.96 1.90 5.26
C ILE A 156 -16.33 0.96 4.22
N MET A 157 -15.45 0.06 4.64
CA MET A 157 -14.84 -0.95 3.77
C MET A 157 -15.90 -1.86 3.12
N THR A 158 -16.97 -2.20 3.85
CA THR A 158 -18.08 -2.99 3.32
C THR A 158 -18.80 -2.25 2.18
N PHE A 159 -19.01 -0.94 2.32
CA PHE A 159 -19.59 -0.12 1.24
C PHE A 159 -18.73 -0.08 -0.02
N LYS A 160 -17.39 -0.18 0.08
CA LYS A 160 -16.54 -0.25 -1.10
C LYS A 160 -16.79 -1.50 -1.95
N PHE A 161 -17.12 -2.63 -1.33
CA PHE A 161 -17.48 -3.85 -2.07
C PHE A 161 -18.77 -3.67 -2.87
N LEU A 162 -19.75 -2.92 -2.35
CA LEU A 162 -20.96 -2.59 -3.11
C LEU A 162 -20.63 -1.74 -4.34
N GLN A 163 -19.72 -0.78 -4.22
CA GLN A 163 -19.28 0.04 -5.35
C GLN A 163 -18.62 -0.80 -6.45
N VAL A 164 -17.72 -1.72 -6.08
CA VAL A 164 -17.06 -2.63 -7.04
C VAL A 164 -18.10 -3.54 -7.70
N GLY A 165 -19.06 -4.07 -6.94
CA GLY A 165 -20.17 -4.86 -7.48
C GLY A 165 -21.02 -4.09 -8.49
N GLY A 166 -21.30 -2.80 -8.22
CA GLY A 166 -22.02 -1.92 -9.14
C GLY A 166 -21.28 -1.71 -10.47
N ILE A 167 -19.94 -1.58 -10.44
CA ILE A 167 -19.13 -1.45 -11.65
C ILE A 167 -19.17 -2.74 -12.48
N VAL A 168 -18.96 -3.90 -11.86
CA VAL A 168 -19.02 -5.20 -12.55
C VAL A 168 -20.41 -5.43 -13.18
N GLY A 169 -21.48 -5.10 -12.45
CA GLY A 169 -22.84 -5.14 -12.96
C GLY A 169 -23.08 -4.18 -14.14
N GLY A 170 -22.55 -2.96 -14.06
CA GLY A 170 -22.63 -1.98 -15.15
C GLY A 170 -21.96 -2.46 -16.43
N VAL A 171 -20.79 -3.09 -16.33
CA VAL A 171 -20.10 -3.67 -17.49
C VAL A 171 -20.92 -4.80 -18.13
N ALA A 172 -21.53 -5.67 -17.33
CA ALA A 172 -22.37 -6.74 -17.84
C ALA A 172 -23.62 -6.21 -18.58
N LEU A 173 -24.20 -5.09 -18.14
CA LEU A 173 -25.31 -4.43 -18.85
C LEU A 173 -24.88 -3.85 -20.21
N ILE A 174 -23.62 -3.41 -20.35
CA ILE A 174 -23.09 -2.93 -21.63
C ILE A 174 -22.93 -4.09 -22.61
N PHE A 175 -22.45 -5.26 -22.17
CA PHE A 175 -22.36 -6.45 -23.01
C PHE A 175 -23.73 -6.88 -23.57
N MET A 176 -24.81 -6.65 -22.82
CA MET A 176 -26.18 -6.89 -23.27
C MET A 176 -26.66 -5.97 -24.40
N GLN A 177 -26.07 -4.78 -24.55
CA GLN A 177 -26.43 -3.86 -25.62
C GLN A 177 -25.80 -4.24 -26.97
N ILE A 178 -24.91 -5.23 -27.00
CA ILE A 178 -24.29 -5.73 -28.22
C ILE A 178 -25.20 -6.83 -28.80
N PRO A 179 -25.83 -6.64 -29.97
CA PRO A 179 -26.85 -7.55 -30.50
C PRO A 179 -26.37 -8.99 -30.67
N ALA A 180 -25.09 -9.19 -30.95
CA ALA A 180 -24.48 -10.50 -31.15
C ALA A 180 -24.26 -11.31 -29.85
N LEU A 181 -24.41 -10.68 -28.68
CA LEU A 181 -24.03 -11.23 -27.37
C LEU A 181 -25.19 -11.27 -26.36
N ALA A 182 -26.37 -10.79 -26.76
CA ALA A 182 -27.53 -10.61 -25.89
C ALA A 182 -28.15 -11.94 -25.40
N ASP A 183 -27.98 -13.03 -26.14
CA ASP A 183 -28.66 -14.32 -25.86
C ASP A 183 -28.13 -15.04 -24.60
N PHE A 184 -26.90 -14.71 -24.16
CA PHE A 184 -26.22 -15.46 -23.10
C PHE A 184 -26.69 -15.13 -21.67
N GLY A 185 -27.59 -14.16 -21.46
CA GLY A 185 -28.15 -13.85 -20.13
C GLY A 185 -27.21 -13.05 -19.21
N LEU A 186 -27.78 -12.20 -18.34
CA LEU A 186 -27.00 -11.22 -17.56
C LEU A 186 -26.05 -11.89 -16.57
N THR A 187 -26.50 -12.99 -15.96
CA THR A 187 -25.73 -13.74 -14.96
C THR A 187 -24.43 -14.33 -15.53
N TRP A 188 -24.44 -14.77 -16.79
CA TRP A 188 -23.24 -15.34 -17.40
C TRP A 188 -22.22 -14.25 -17.74
N TRP A 189 -22.67 -13.08 -18.22
CA TRP A 189 -21.80 -11.94 -18.47
C TRP A 189 -21.21 -11.34 -17.18
N THR A 190 -21.98 -11.28 -16.09
CA THR A 190 -21.44 -10.84 -14.79
C THR A 190 -20.41 -11.81 -14.24
N LEU A 191 -20.64 -13.13 -14.33
CA LEU A 191 -19.68 -14.14 -13.90
C LEU A 191 -18.42 -14.12 -14.77
N PHE A 192 -18.58 -14.00 -16.08
CA PHE A 192 -17.46 -13.91 -17.02
C PHE A 192 -16.59 -12.69 -16.74
N THR A 193 -17.20 -11.50 -16.62
CA THR A 193 -16.46 -10.27 -16.31
C THR A 193 -15.79 -10.32 -14.94
N ALA A 194 -16.47 -10.86 -13.92
CA ALA A 194 -15.87 -11.06 -12.60
C ALA A 194 -14.68 -12.03 -12.64
N LEU A 195 -14.77 -13.14 -13.39
CA LEU A 195 -13.70 -14.10 -13.58
C LEU A 195 -12.48 -13.44 -14.26
N VAL A 196 -12.71 -12.70 -15.35
CA VAL A 196 -11.65 -12.02 -16.09
C VAL A 196 -10.92 -11.02 -15.19
N VAL A 197 -11.66 -10.20 -14.43
CA VAL A 197 -11.06 -9.26 -13.47
C VAL A 197 -10.28 -10.02 -12.39
N ALA A 198 -10.82 -11.11 -11.84
CA ALA A 198 -10.14 -11.92 -10.84
C ALA A 198 -8.82 -12.52 -11.37
N VAL A 199 -8.80 -13.00 -12.62
CA VAL A 199 -7.59 -13.52 -13.27
C VAL A 199 -6.55 -12.42 -13.51
N ILE A 200 -6.97 -11.23 -13.96
CA ILE A 200 -6.05 -10.11 -14.17
C ILE A 200 -5.40 -9.68 -12.85
N VAL A 201 -6.19 -9.62 -11.76
CA VAL A 201 -5.69 -9.27 -10.43
C VAL A 201 -4.78 -10.35 -9.86
N SER A 202 -5.10 -11.64 -10.06
CA SER A 202 -4.28 -12.74 -9.53
C SER A 202 -2.90 -12.84 -10.19
N VAL A 203 -2.74 -12.36 -11.43
CA VAL A 203 -1.43 -12.25 -12.10
C VAL A 203 -0.52 -11.21 -11.43
N GLY A 204 -1.07 -10.26 -10.66
CA GLY A 204 -0.35 -9.48 -9.63
C GLY A 204 0.82 -8.61 -10.10
N ARG A 205 1.03 -8.46 -11.41
CA ARG A 205 2.23 -7.80 -11.95
C ARG A 205 2.03 -6.30 -12.02
N TYR A 206 2.51 -5.58 -11.00
CA TYR A 206 2.38 -4.12 -10.85
C TYR A 206 2.65 -3.33 -12.14
N GLY A 207 3.72 -3.67 -12.87
CA GLY A 207 4.06 -2.96 -14.12
C GLY A 207 3.08 -3.18 -15.28
N PHE A 208 2.28 -4.25 -15.26
CA PHE A 208 1.20 -4.46 -16.24
C PHE A 208 -0.02 -3.61 -15.88
N LEU A 209 -0.41 -3.59 -14.59
CA LEU A 209 -1.53 -2.80 -14.09
C LEU A 209 -1.29 -1.29 -14.27
N GLU A 210 -0.07 -0.83 -14.04
CA GLU A 210 0.32 0.57 -14.24
C GLU A 210 0.20 1.00 -15.70
N LYS A 211 0.71 0.20 -16.64
CA LYS A 211 0.61 0.52 -18.07
C LYS A 211 -0.82 0.47 -18.57
N LEU A 212 -1.60 -0.52 -18.13
CA LEU A 212 -2.99 -0.67 -18.53
C LEU A 212 -3.87 0.49 -18.03
N SER A 213 -3.68 0.94 -16.78
CA SER A 213 -4.42 2.08 -16.23
C SER A 213 -4.04 3.38 -16.93
N LEU A 214 -2.75 3.62 -17.21
CA LEU A 214 -2.28 4.77 -18.00
C LEU A 214 -2.91 4.80 -19.39
N VAL A 215 -2.95 3.66 -20.08
CA VAL A 215 -3.56 3.55 -21.43
C VAL A 215 -5.06 3.82 -21.38
N MET A 216 -5.78 3.28 -20.39
CA MET A 216 -7.22 3.52 -20.26
C MET A 216 -7.55 4.96 -19.92
N ILE A 217 -6.79 5.61 -19.04
CA ILE A 217 -6.96 7.04 -18.75
C ILE A 217 -6.69 7.88 -20.00
N GLY A 218 -5.65 7.55 -20.75
CA GLY A 218 -5.31 8.25 -22.00
C GLY A 218 -6.33 8.02 -23.13
N LEU A 219 -7.02 6.88 -23.15
CA LEU A 219 -8.09 6.61 -24.12
C LEU A 219 -9.41 7.30 -23.74
N PHE A 220 -9.63 7.54 -22.44
CA PHE A 220 -10.85 8.16 -21.93
C PHE A 220 -10.78 9.70 -21.90
N THR A 221 -9.57 10.26 -21.81
CA THR A 221 -9.31 11.72 -21.91
C THR A 221 -9.38 12.18 -23.35
#